data_AF-A0A0C3PDA5-F1
#
_entry.id   AF-A0A0C3PDA5-F1
#
_cell.length_a   1.000
_cell.length_b   1.000
_cell.length_c   1.000
_cell.angle_alpha   90.00
_cell.angle_beta   90.00
_cell.angle_gamma   90.00
#
_symmetry.space_group_name_H-M   'P 1'
#
loop_
_entity.id
_entity.type
_entity.pdbx_description
1 polymer ?
#
loop_
_entity_poly.entity_id
_entity_poly.type
_entity_poly.pdbx_seq_one_letter_code
_entity_poly.pdbx_strand_id
1 'polypeptide(L)'
;MNLTSDLETWPELYGVPSISRRISIARPPSAPFEDSDVLVLSSRSTLPDSTTVGSVLLYLDLRLSLTITLRSSINQASAGLRYTIPLPESDSSAIARYRWEHIIDSHGSDEPPDEGTIVKRIKEDGSEEEVEIGLGLDPDTGKIGLYEEIWK
;
A
#
# COMPACT_ATOMS: atom_id res chain seq x y z
N MET A 1 -15.52 -48.32 13.81
CA MET A 1 -14.61 -47.39 13.11
C MET A 1 -15.26 -46.02 13.20
N ASN A 2 -14.77 -45.16 14.08
CA ASN A 2 -15.23 -43.77 14.18
C ASN A 2 -14.50 -42.97 13.11
N LEU A 3 -15.26 -42.43 12.16
CA LEU A 3 -14.79 -41.37 11.27
C LEU A 3 -14.79 -40.09 12.11
N THR A 4 -13.65 -39.78 12.74
CA THR A 4 -13.42 -38.43 13.27
C THR A 4 -13.39 -37.49 12.09
N SER A 5 -14.38 -36.60 12.03
CA SER A 5 -14.40 -35.45 11.13
C SER A 5 -13.15 -34.62 11.40
N ASP A 6 -12.20 -34.65 10.47
CA ASP A 6 -11.19 -33.62 10.36
C ASP A 6 -11.94 -32.32 10.05
N LEU A 7 -12.33 -31.61 11.11
CA LEU A 7 -12.69 -30.21 11.04
C LEU A 7 -11.45 -29.52 10.52
N GLU A 8 -11.47 -29.17 9.23
CA GLU A 8 -10.53 -28.25 8.62
C GLU A 8 -10.51 -26.99 9.49
N THR A 9 -9.54 -26.92 10.40
CA THR A 9 -9.20 -25.70 11.10
C THR A 9 -8.65 -24.79 10.01
N TRP A 10 -9.49 -23.85 9.55
CA TRP A 10 -9.04 -22.72 8.77
C TRP A 10 -7.75 -22.20 9.44
N PRO A 11 -6.65 -21.99 8.68
CA PRO A 11 -5.48 -21.38 9.26
C PRO A 11 -5.93 -20.11 9.99
N GLU A 12 -5.53 -19.95 11.25
CA GLU A 12 -5.81 -18.72 11.98
C GLU A 12 -5.23 -17.56 11.15
N LEU A 13 -6.08 -16.88 10.39
CA LEU A 13 -5.69 -15.68 9.68
C LEU A 13 -5.55 -14.58 10.74
N TYR A 14 -4.31 -14.21 11.00
CA TYR A 14 -3.91 -13.30 12.06
C TYR A 14 -4.06 -11.83 11.64
N GLY A 15 -4.06 -10.92 12.61
CA GLY A 15 -4.23 -9.49 12.37
C GLY A 15 -5.67 -9.06 12.02
N VAL A 16 -5.81 -7.75 11.77
CA VAL A 16 -7.09 -7.07 11.53
C VAL A 16 -7.08 -6.54 10.10
N PRO A 17 -8.17 -6.70 9.32
CA PRO A 17 -8.26 -6.04 8.02
C PRO A 17 -8.23 -4.52 8.21
N SER A 18 -7.69 -3.79 7.23
CA SER A 18 -7.58 -2.33 7.32
C SER A 18 -8.18 -1.64 6.11
N ILE A 19 -8.54 -0.38 6.34
CA ILE A 19 -8.94 0.59 5.32
C ILE A 19 -7.98 1.75 5.48
N SER A 20 -7.33 2.13 4.38
CA SER A 20 -6.40 3.25 4.33
C SER A 20 -6.81 4.22 3.24
N ARG A 21 -6.66 5.51 3.51
CA ARG A 21 -6.92 6.58 2.56
C ARG A 21 -5.65 7.36 2.31
N ARG A 22 -5.33 7.63 1.05
CA ARG A 22 -4.23 8.55 0.71
C ARG A 22 -4.69 9.98 0.91
N ILE A 23 -3.87 10.75 1.60
CA ILE A 23 -4.08 12.18 1.86
C ILE A 23 -3.40 13.02 0.78
N SER A 24 -2.21 12.62 0.36
CA SER A 24 -1.46 13.24 -0.72
C SER A 24 -0.36 12.34 -1.26
N ILE A 25 0.10 12.67 -2.46
CA ILE A 25 1.30 12.14 -3.08
C ILE A 25 2.23 13.30 -3.47
N ALA A 26 3.53 13.10 -3.33
CA ALA A 26 4.57 13.99 -3.81
C ALA A 26 5.58 13.18 -4.63
N ARG A 27 6.10 13.81 -5.69
CA ARG A 27 7.31 13.35 -6.38
C ARG A 27 8.38 14.44 -6.24
N PRO A 28 9.26 14.35 -5.23
CA PRO A 28 10.24 15.39 -4.96
C PRO A 28 11.05 15.75 -6.22
N PRO A 29 11.29 17.05 -6.47
CA PRO A 29 11.07 18.18 -5.58
C PRO A 29 9.66 18.81 -5.63
N SER A 30 8.71 18.23 -6.35
CA SER A 30 7.34 18.77 -6.44
C SER A 30 6.63 18.74 -5.09
N ALA A 31 5.84 19.78 -4.81
CA ALA A 31 5.03 19.84 -3.60
C ALA A 31 3.98 18.71 -3.58
N PRO A 32 3.58 18.21 -2.38
CA PRO A 32 2.49 17.24 -2.28
C PRO A 32 1.19 17.78 -2.86
N PHE A 33 0.48 16.93 -3.60
CA PHE A 33 -0.87 17.20 -4.12
C PHE A 33 -1.72 15.94 -4.04
N GLU A 34 -3.02 16.07 -4.26
CA GLU A 34 -3.91 14.92 -4.44
C GLU A 34 -4.94 15.26 -5.52
N ASP A 35 -4.93 14.49 -6.60
CA ASP A 35 -5.87 14.61 -7.71
C ASP A 35 -6.90 13.47 -7.72
N SER A 36 -6.83 12.59 -6.72
CA SER A 36 -7.61 11.36 -6.64
C SER A 36 -8.12 11.12 -5.21
N ASP A 37 -9.36 10.69 -5.04
CA ASP A 37 -9.78 10.09 -3.76
C ASP A 37 -9.37 8.61 -3.79
N VAL A 38 -8.34 8.28 -3.02
CA VAL A 38 -7.72 6.95 -3.02
C VAL A 38 -8.17 6.15 -1.81
N LEU A 39 -8.63 4.92 -2.07
CA LEU A 39 -9.03 3.98 -1.05
C LEU A 39 -8.28 2.67 -1.23
N VAL A 40 -7.58 2.24 -0.19
CA VAL A 40 -6.92 0.93 -0.13
C VAL A 40 -7.59 0.07 0.93
N LEU A 41 -8.07 -1.10 0.51
CA LEU A 41 -8.59 -2.14 1.40
C LEU A 41 -7.54 -3.25 1.52
N SER A 42 -7.24 -3.68 2.75
CA SER A 42 -6.32 -4.79 3.00
C SER A 42 -7.00 -5.90 3.80
N SER A 43 -6.75 -7.15 3.43
CA SER A 43 -7.20 -8.31 4.21
C SER A 43 -6.45 -8.41 5.54
N ARG A 44 -6.81 -9.44 6.31
CA ARG A 44 -6.00 -9.92 7.42
C ARG A 44 -4.61 -10.36 6.93
N SER A 45 -3.64 -10.28 7.83
CA SER A 45 -2.27 -10.74 7.61
C SER A 45 -2.19 -12.26 7.76
N THR A 46 -1.20 -12.89 7.11
CA THR A 46 -0.84 -14.28 7.39
C THR A 46 -0.06 -14.46 8.70
N LEU A 47 0.34 -13.37 9.36
CA LEU A 47 1.12 -13.34 10.61
C LEU A 47 0.47 -12.43 11.67
N PRO A 48 0.88 -12.50 12.96
CA PRO A 48 0.25 -11.78 14.08
C PRO A 48 -0.03 -10.29 13.83
N ASP A 49 0.85 -9.62 13.10
CA ASP A 49 0.67 -8.26 12.62
C ASP A 49 1.13 -8.13 11.16
N SER A 50 0.78 -7.01 10.50
CA SER A 50 1.17 -6.77 9.11
C SER A 50 2.60 -6.22 8.96
N THR A 51 3.28 -5.87 10.05
CA THR A 51 4.63 -5.30 10.06
C THR A 51 5.72 -6.37 10.21
N THR A 52 5.33 -7.59 10.56
CA THR A 52 6.23 -8.74 10.68
C THR A 52 6.72 -9.16 9.29
N VAL A 53 8.04 -9.26 9.13
CA VAL A 53 8.67 -9.74 7.90
C VAL A 53 8.13 -11.13 7.53
N GLY A 54 7.76 -11.30 6.25
CA GLY A 54 7.14 -12.52 5.72
C GLY A 54 5.61 -12.52 5.81
N SER A 55 5.00 -11.50 6.41
CA SER A 55 3.55 -11.28 6.35
C SER A 55 3.11 -11.08 4.90
N VAL A 56 1.97 -11.67 4.55
CA VAL A 56 1.29 -11.49 3.26
C VAL A 56 -0.17 -11.11 3.50
N LEU A 57 -0.70 -10.20 2.70
CA LEU A 57 -2.13 -9.91 2.66
C LEU A 57 -2.62 -9.63 1.23
N LEU A 58 -3.92 -9.71 1.02
CA LEU A 58 -4.59 -9.24 -0.20
C LEU A 58 -4.87 -7.74 -0.08
N TYR A 59 -4.70 -6.99 -1.15
CA TYR A 59 -5.12 -5.59 -1.22
C TYR A 59 -5.96 -5.27 -2.46
N LEU A 60 -6.71 -4.17 -2.36
CA LEU A 60 -7.43 -3.51 -3.44
C LEU A 60 -7.20 -1.99 -3.29
N ASP A 61 -6.60 -1.36 -4.30
CA ASP A 61 -6.40 0.09 -4.44
C ASP A 61 -7.34 0.62 -5.54
N LEU A 62 -8.19 1.57 -5.20
CA LEU A 62 -9.06 2.28 -6.13
C LEU A 62 -8.85 3.78 -6.03
N ARG A 63 -8.66 4.43 -7.18
CA ARG A 63 -8.41 5.87 -7.27
C ARG A 63 -9.49 6.54 -8.10
N LEU A 64 -10.33 7.34 -7.44
CA LEU A 64 -11.37 8.13 -8.09
C LEU A 64 -10.81 9.50 -8.48
N SER A 65 -10.78 9.82 -9.76
CA SER A 65 -10.33 11.13 -10.22
C SER A 65 -11.18 12.27 -9.64
N LEU A 66 -10.52 13.26 -9.05
CA LEU A 66 -11.11 14.50 -8.52
C LEU A 66 -11.13 15.64 -9.54
N THR A 67 -10.80 15.37 -10.81
CA THR A 67 -10.85 16.39 -11.86
C THR A 67 -12.28 16.89 -12.03
N ILE A 68 -12.46 18.22 -12.12
CA ILE A 68 -13.76 18.86 -12.36
C ILE A 68 -14.22 18.53 -13.78
N THR A 69 -14.86 17.37 -13.94
CA THR A 69 -15.43 16.90 -15.19
C THR A 69 -16.88 16.49 -14.98
N LEU A 70 -17.64 16.41 -16.08
CA LEU A 70 -19.07 16.06 -16.01
C LEU A 70 -19.32 14.60 -15.57
N ARG A 71 -18.28 13.76 -15.54
CA ARG A 71 -18.37 12.33 -15.22
C ARG A 71 -17.18 11.93 -14.36
N SER A 72 -17.45 11.34 -13.21
CA SER A 72 -16.40 10.71 -12.41
C SER A 72 -15.78 9.53 -13.17
N SER A 73 -14.48 9.33 -12.98
CA SER A 73 -13.74 8.21 -13.57
C SER A 73 -12.74 7.65 -12.57
N ILE A 74 -12.48 6.35 -12.67
CA ILE A 74 -11.38 5.71 -11.96
C ILE A 74 -10.14 5.91 -12.83
N ASN A 75 -9.15 6.65 -12.35
CA ASN A 75 -7.91 6.87 -13.11
C ASN A 75 -6.89 5.73 -12.91
N GLN A 76 -6.97 5.03 -11.78
CA GLN A 76 -6.18 3.84 -11.51
C GLN A 76 -6.93 2.86 -10.59
N ALA A 77 -6.75 1.58 -10.87
CA ALA A 77 -7.21 0.50 -10.01
C ALA A 77 -6.19 -0.63 -10.03
N SER A 78 -5.80 -1.12 -8.86
CA SER A 78 -4.99 -2.32 -8.74
C SER A 78 -5.43 -3.21 -7.59
N ALA A 79 -5.11 -4.49 -7.68
CA ALA A 79 -5.36 -5.45 -6.62
C ALA A 79 -4.31 -6.56 -6.69
N GLY A 80 -3.98 -7.15 -5.54
CA GLY A 80 -2.97 -8.19 -5.52
C GLY A 80 -2.50 -8.56 -4.13
N LEU A 81 -1.21 -8.85 -4.03
CA LEU A 81 -0.56 -9.31 -2.80
C LEU A 81 0.39 -8.24 -2.28
N ARG A 82 0.32 -7.96 -0.98
CA ARG A 82 1.30 -7.13 -0.29
C ARG A 82 2.15 -7.98 0.62
N TYR A 83 3.45 -7.93 0.43
CA TYR A 83 4.44 -8.63 1.23
C TYR A 83 5.15 -7.66 2.15
N THR A 84 5.36 -8.06 3.40
CA THR A 84 6.24 -7.33 4.33
C THR A 84 7.65 -7.88 4.19
N ILE A 85 8.57 -7.02 3.76
CA ILE A 85 9.96 -7.38 3.44
C ILE A 85 10.93 -6.74 4.45
N PRO A 86 12.18 -7.24 4.55
CA PRO A 86 13.15 -6.69 5.49
C PRO A 86 13.39 -5.19 5.29
N LEU A 87 13.46 -4.45 6.41
CA LEU A 87 13.88 -3.06 6.43
C LEU A 87 15.34 -2.92 5.99
N PRO A 88 15.71 -1.81 5.33
CA PRO A 88 17.12 -1.50 5.11
C PRO A 88 17.81 -1.23 6.45
N GLU A 89 19.05 -1.71 6.60
CA GLU A 89 19.82 -1.65 7.87
C GLU A 89 20.11 -0.21 8.36
N SER A 90 19.90 0.80 7.50
CA SER A 90 20.34 2.18 7.72
C SER A 90 19.26 3.14 8.22
N ASP A 91 17.99 2.73 8.35
CA ASP A 91 16.89 3.65 8.65
C ASP A 91 16.19 3.32 9.98
N SER A 92 16.53 4.05 11.03
CA SER A 92 15.92 3.91 12.36
C SER A 92 14.49 4.47 12.45
N SER A 93 14.02 5.18 11.44
CA SER A 93 12.66 5.76 11.40
C SER A 93 11.65 4.88 10.67
N ALA A 94 12.12 3.86 9.97
CA ALA A 94 11.30 2.91 9.23
C ALA A 94 10.55 1.95 10.17
N ILE A 95 9.27 1.77 9.88
CA ILE A 95 8.34 0.95 10.66
C ILE A 95 8.09 -0.38 9.94
N ALA A 96 7.89 -0.31 8.64
CA ALA A 96 7.66 -1.47 7.79
C ALA A 96 8.12 -1.15 6.37
N ARG A 97 8.45 -2.18 5.61
CA ARG A 97 8.68 -2.07 4.18
C ARG A 97 7.82 -3.09 3.47
N TYR A 98 7.15 -2.64 2.41
CA TYR A 98 6.22 -3.42 1.66
C TYR A 98 6.68 -3.58 0.21
N ARG A 99 6.38 -4.75 -0.35
CA ARG A 99 6.42 -5.03 -1.78
C ARG A 99 5.01 -5.33 -2.25
N TRP A 100 4.55 -4.63 -3.26
CA TRP A 100 3.22 -4.72 -3.82
C TRP A 100 3.28 -5.47 -5.15
N GLU A 101 2.70 -6.66 -5.20
CA GLU A 101 2.57 -7.45 -6.43
C GLU A 101 1.18 -7.26 -7.02
N HIS A 102 1.10 -6.46 -8.08
CA HIS A 102 -0.14 -6.12 -8.79
C HIS A 102 -0.59 -7.31 -9.65
N ILE A 103 -1.59 -8.07 -9.17
CA ILE A 103 -2.19 -9.19 -9.91
C ILE A 103 -3.23 -8.67 -10.92
N ILE A 104 -3.94 -7.61 -10.55
CA ILE A 104 -4.83 -6.83 -11.39
C ILE A 104 -4.27 -5.41 -11.39
N ASP A 105 -4.06 -4.84 -12.58
CA ASP A 105 -3.67 -3.44 -12.73
C ASP A 105 -4.34 -2.87 -13.99
N SER A 106 -4.95 -1.69 -13.86
CA SER A 106 -5.54 -0.94 -14.97
C SER A 106 -4.53 -0.52 -16.05
N HIS A 107 -3.23 -0.45 -15.74
CA HIS A 107 -2.15 -0.16 -16.69
C HIS A 107 -1.62 -1.42 -17.40
N GLY A 108 -1.95 -2.61 -16.90
CA GLY A 108 -1.52 -3.90 -17.46
C GLY A 108 -0.76 -4.75 -16.45
N SER A 109 -0.77 -6.07 -16.66
CA SER A 109 -0.22 -7.06 -15.71
C SER A 109 1.31 -7.15 -15.69
N ASP A 110 2.00 -6.39 -16.54
CA ASP A 110 3.46 -6.48 -16.72
C ASP A 110 4.23 -5.39 -15.95
N GLU A 111 3.52 -4.55 -15.17
CA GLU A 111 4.17 -3.56 -14.29
C GLU A 111 5.00 -4.29 -13.21
N PRO A 112 6.25 -3.88 -12.99
CA PRO A 112 7.06 -4.45 -11.93
C PRO A 112 6.43 -4.14 -10.55
N PRO A 113 6.70 -4.99 -9.55
CA PRO A 113 6.25 -4.73 -8.18
C PRO A 113 6.80 -3.41 -7.64
N ASP A 114 5.94 -2.65 -6.97
CA ASP A 114 6.33 -1.44 -6.26
C ASP A 114 6.89 -1.80 -4.88
N GLU A 115 7.85 -1.01 -4.40
CA GLU A 115 8.38 -1.15 -3.05
C GLU A 115 8.36 0.20 -2.33
N GLY A 116 7.77 0.20 -1.13
CA GLY A 116 7.61 1.37 -0.28
C GLY A 116 7.99 1.08 1.16
N THR A 117 8.57 2.07 1.83
CA THR A 117 8.92 2.02 3.25
C THR A 117 8.02 2.99 4.00
N ILE A 118 7.31 2.49 5.01
CA ILE A 118 6.53 3.32 5.92
C ILE A 118 7.46 3.89 6.98
N VAL A 119 7.48 5.21 7.09
CA VAL A 119 8.19 5.96 8.13
C VAL A 119 7.20 6.79 8.94
N LYS A 120 7.52 7.04 10.21
CA LYS A 120 6.81 8.03 11.04
C LYS A 120 7.47 9.38 10.87
N ARG A 121 6.70 10.37 10.41
CA ARG A 121 7.14 11.76 10.28
C ARG A 121 6.45 12.61 11.35
N ILE A 122 7.23 13.39 12.10
CA ILE A 122 6.69 14.35 13.07
C ILE A 122 6.48 15.68 12.37
N LYS A 123 5.26 16.21 12.42
CA LYS A 123 4.88 17.52 11.88
C LYS A 123 5.37 18.66 12.78
N GLU A 124 5.32 19.87 12.25
CA GLU A 124 5.64 21.10 13.00
C GLU A 124 4.76 21.28 14.25
N ASP A 125 3.52 20.80 14.22
CA ASP A 125 2.59 20.84 15.35
C ASP A 125 2.83 19.70 16.38
N GLY A 126 3.84 18.85 16.15
CA GLY A 126 4.18 17.72 17.01
C GLY A 126 3.34 16.46 16.78
N SER A 127 2.38 16.47 15.85
CA SER A 127 1.64 15.26 15.49
C SER A 127 2.45 14.33 14.59
N GLU A 128 2.17 13.02 14.66
CA GLU A 128 2.79 12.01 13.79
C GLU A 128 1.91 11.77 12.56
N GLU A 129 2.55 11.55 11.40
CA GLU A 129 1.91 10.97 10.22
C GLU A 129 2.70 9.78 9.68
N GLU A 130 1.97 8.85 9.06
CA GLU A 130 2.56 7.73 8.33
C GLU A 130 2.82 8.17 6.89
N VAL A 131 4.09 8.08 6.49
CA VAL A 131 4.53 8.42 5.15
C VAL A 131 5.11 7.16 4.52
N GLU A 132 4.60 6.77 3.36
CA GLU A 132 5.23 5.78 2.51
C GLU A 132 6.21 6.48 1.57
N ILE A 133 7.46 6.04 1.59
CA ILE A 133 8.50 6.53 0.68
C ILE A 133 8.96 5.34 -0.16
N GLY A 134 8.97 5.50 -1.48
CA GLY A 134 9.33 4.40 -2.36
C GLY A 134 9.87 4.88 -3.70
N LEU A 135 10.11 3.90 -4.58
CA LEU A 135 10.39 4.12 -5.99
C LEU A 135 9.23 3.58 -6.79
N GLY A 136 8.72 4.38 -7.71
CA GLY A 136 7.58 4.01 -8.56
C GLY A 136 7.63 4.69 -9.91
N LEU A 137 6.83 4.18 -10.84
CA LEU A 137 6.67 4.79 -12.16
C LEU A 137 5.94 6.13 -12.06
N ASP A 138 6.53 7.16 -12.64
CA ASP A 138 5.90 8.46 -12.82
C ASP A 138 5.10 8.47 -14.14
N PRO A 139 3.75 8.50 -14.13
CA PRO A 139 2.93 8.54 -15.33
C PRO A 139 3.15 9.82 -16.14
N ASP A 140 3.62 10.92 -15.54
CA ASP A 140 3.85 12.16 -16.27
C ASP A 140 5.14 12.09 -17.09
N THR A 141 6.17 11.39 -16.58
CA THR A 141 7.49 11.33 -17.21
C THR A 141 7.85 9.96 -17.80
N GLY A 142 7.10 8.91 -17.47
CA GLY A 142 7.36 7.52 -17.81
C GLY A 142 8.64 6.95 -17.16
N LYS A 143 9.14 7.57 -16.08
CA LYS A 143 10.41 7.18 -15.43
C LYS A 143 10.19 6.71 -14.01
N ILE A 144 11.03 5.77 -13.56
CA ILE A 144 11.08 5.41 -12.15
C ILE A 144 11.71 6.55 -11.36
N GLY A 145 11.03 6.99 -10.30
CA GLY A 145 11.48 8.07 -9.43
C GLY A 145 11.00 7.89 -8.00
N LEU A 146 11.51 8.72 -7.10
CA LEU A 146 11.06 8.76 -5.71
C LEU A 146 9.63 9.27 -5.64
N TYR A 147 8.84 8.66 -4.77
CA TYR A 147 7.54 9.16 -4.35
C TYR A 147 7.47 9.23 -2.83
N GLU A 148 6.62 10.12 -2.34
CA GLU A 148 6.15 10.12 -0.96
C GLU A 148 4.62 10.14 -0.95
N GLU A 149 3.99 9.23 -0.22
CA GLU A 149 2.54 9.19 -0.03
C GLU A 149 2.22 9.32 1.46
N ILE A 150 1.26 10.17 1.79
CA ILE A 150 0.78 10.35 3.17
C ILE A 150 -0.52 9.55 3.32
N TRP A 151 -0.57 8.67 4.31
CA TRP A 151 -1.70 7.76 4.53
C TRP A 151 -2.43 8.05 5.86
N LYS A 152 -3.71 7.69 5.91
CA LYS A 152 -4.56 7.73 7.10
C LYS A 152 -5.47 6.51 7.21
#